data_AF-A0A2R7MNM2-F1
#
_entry.id   AF-A0A2R7MNM2-F1
#
_cell.length_a   1.000
_cell.length_b   1.000
_cell.length_c   1.000
_cell.angle_alpha   90.00
_cell.angle_beta   90.00
_cell.angle_gamma   90.00
#
_symmetry.space_group_name_H-M   'P 1'
#
loop_
_entity.id
_entity.type
_entity.pdbx_description
1 polymer ?
#
loop_
_entity_poly.entity_id
_entity_poly.type
_entity_poly.pdbx_seq_one_letter_code
_entity_poly.pdbx_strand_id
1 'polypeptide(L)'
;MFFGLTIEKLMLIGVIAAVLIGPERLPRYAEALAKFTKRAKETLQGARTRMRDEMGPEFDDVDWKKLDPRQYDPRRIIREALLDDTPTATMRAAGAAALAAREKPATTPFVAGERPPFDDEAT
;
A
#
# COMPACT_ATOMS: atom_id res chain seq x y z
N MET A 1 -13.28 6.44 1.61
CA MET A 1 -13.75 5.76 2.84
C MET A 1 -12.56 5.58 3.77
N PHE A 2 -12.28 6.57 4.62
CA PHE A 2 -11.35 6.34 5.73
C PHE A 2 -12.01 5.32 6.65
N PHE A 3 -11.26 4.29 7.06
CA PHE A 3 -11.68 3.26 8.02
C PHE A 3 -12.61 3.89 9.05
N GLY A 4 -13.78 3.30 9.29
CA GLY A 4 -14.80 3.82 10.21
C GLY A 4 -14.38 3.80 11.68
N LEU A 5 -13.14 4.21 11.96
CA LEU A 5 -12.40 4.35 13.20
C LEU A 5 -12.54 5.81 13.62
N THR A 6 -13.65 6.12 14.26
CA THR A 6 -13.85 7.41 14.93
C THR A 6 -13.16 7.37 16.30
N ILE A 7 -12.88 8.56 16.87
CA ILE A 7 -12.29 8.69 18.21
C ILE A 7 -13.09 7.91 19.26
N GLU A 8 -14.43 7.96 19.16
CA GLU A 8 -15.35 7.18 19.99
C GLU A 8 -15.07 5.67 19.93
N LYS A 9 -14.90 5.12 18.74
CA LYS A 9 -14.61 3.69 18.56
C LYS A 9 -13.22 3.32 19.06
N LEU A 10 -12.23 4.21 18.91
CA LEU A 10 -10.92 4.03 19.53
C LEU A 10 -11.01 3.96 21.06
N MET A 11 -11.81 4.85 21.68
CA MET A 11 -12.06 4.76 23.13
C MET A 11 -12.75 3.46 23.51
N LEU A 12 -13.78 3.04 22.76
CA LEU A 12 -14.49 1.79 23.01
C LEU A 12 -13.53 0.58 22.96
N ILE A 13 -12.69 0.52 21.94
CA ILE A 13 -11.65 -0.54 21.82
C ILE A 13 -10.69 -0.47 23.01
N GLY A 14 -10.27 0.73 23.43
CA GLY A 14 -9.41 0.92 24.60
C GLY A 14 -10.04 0.39 25.90
N VAL A 15 -11.33 0.66 26.11
CA VAL A 15 -12.08 0.15 27.27
C VAL A 15 -12.19 -1.38 27.22
N ILE A 16 -12.53 -1.95 26.07
CA ILE A 16 -12.60 -3.41 25.89
C ILE A 16 -11.24 -4.04 26.18
N ALA A 17 -10.16 -3.50 25.64
CA ALA A 17 -8.80 -3.96 25.90
C ALA A 17 -8.43 -3.88 27.39
N ALA A 18 -8.84 -2.79 28.08
CA ALA A 18 -8.64 -2.64 29.52
C ALA A 18 -9.38 -3.69 30.34
N VAL A 19 -10.59 -4.08 29.92
CA VAL A 19 -11.34 -5.16 30.59
C VAL A 19 -10.69 -6.52 30.35
N LEU A 20 -10.26 -6.81 29.11
CA LEU A 20 -9.63 -8.10 28.77
C LEU A 20 -8.29 -8.30 29.47
N ILE A 21 -7.45 -7.25 29.51
CA ILE A 21 -6.10 -7.31 30.08
C ILE A 21 -6.11 -7.02 31.59
N GLY A 22 -7.09 -6.24 32.05
CA GLY A 22 -7.16 -5.66 33.39
C GLY A 22 -6.62 -4.21 33.40
N PRO A 23 -7.37 -3.23 33.95
CA PRO A 23 -6.96 -1.82 33.96
C PRO A 23 -5.68 -1.60 34.76
N GLU A 24 -5.43 -2.41 35.79
CA GLU A 24 -4.22 -2.37 36.62
C GLU A 24 -2.95 -2.81 35.85
N ARG A 25 -3.10 -3.67 34.84
CA ARG A 25 -1.95 -4.23 34.09
C ARG A 25 -1.60 -3.40 32.86
N LEU A 26 -2.56 -2.67 32.29
CA LEU A 26 -2.35 -1.83 31.11
C LEU A 26 -1.21 -0.80 31.26
N PRO A 27 -1.14 0.01 32.35
CA PRO A 27 -0.05 0.97 32.53
C PRO A 27 1.31 0.29 32.53
N ARG A 28 1.41 -0.89 33.14
CA ARG A 28 2.66 -1.65 33.19
C ARG A 28 3.12 -2.10 31.80
N TYR A 29 2.21 -2.57 30.96
CA TYR A 29 2.52 -2.95 29.58
C TYR A 29 2.84 -1.73 28.71
N ALA A 30 2.11 -0.62 28.88
CA ALA A 30 2.39 0.63 28.17
C ALA A 30 3.79 1.16 28.52
N GLU A 31 4.20 1.11 29.78
CA GLU A 31 5.56 1.44 30.20
C GLU A 31 6.62 0.52 29.58
N ALA A 32 6.34 -0.79 29.54
CA ALA A 32 7.26 -1.75 28.94
C ALA A 32 7.45 -1.49 27.44
N LEU A 33 6.34 -1.22 26.72
CA LEU A 33 6.38 -0.82 25.32
C LEU A 33 7.13 0.50 25.13
N ALA A 34 6.86 1.52 25.96
CA ALA A 34 7.56 2.80 25.88
C ALA A 34 9.08 2.64 26.08
N LYS A 35 9.50 1.81 27.05
CA LYS A 35 10.92 1.49 27.28
C LYS A 35 11.52 0.73 26.10
N PHE A 36 10.78 -0.22 25.53
CA PHE A 36 11.20 -0.95 24.34
C PHE A 36 11.40 -0.01 23.15
N THR A 37 10.44 0.87 22.85
CA THR A 37 10.54 1.82 21.75
C THR A 37 11.70 2.80 21.92
N LYS A 38 11.98 3.25 23.15
CA LYS A 38 13.16 4.09 23.44
C LYS A 38 14.45 3.36 23.13
N ARG A 39 14.61 2.12 23.63
CA ARG A 39 15.77 1.28 23.35
C ARG A 39 15.92 0.96 21.87
N ALA A 40 14.81 0.67 21.18
CA ALA A 40 14.81 0.44 19.75
C ALA A 40 15.28 1.68 18.99
N LYS A 41 14.79 2.87 19.35
CA LYS A 41 15.23 4.15 18.78
C LYS A 41 16.72 4.39 19.00
N GLU A 42 17.22 4.21 20.21
CA GLU A 42 18.65 4.35 20.54
C GLU A 42 19.51 3.36 19.74
N THR A 43 19.06 2.11 19.62
CA THR A 43 19.73 1.07 18.84
C THR A 43 19.79 1.43 17.35
N LEU A 44 18.67 1.89 16.77
CA LEU A 44 18.59 2.33 15.38
C LEU A 44 19.45 3.55 15.11
N GLN A 45 19.49 4.51 16.04
CA GLN A 45 20.36 5.68 15.95
C GLN A 45 21.85 5.28 15.98
N GLY A 46 22.24 4.39 16.89
CA GLY A 46 23.61 3.89 16.96
C GLY A 46 24.02 3.06 15.74
N ALA A 47 23.10 2.30 15.15
CA ALA A 47 23.32 1.60 13.88
C ALA A 47 23.49 2.59 12.73
N ARG A 48 22.65 3.63 12.65
CA ARG A 48 22.78 4.71 11.65
C ARG A 48 24.11 5.44 11.76
N THR A 49 24.57 5.74 12.97
CA THR A 49 25.87 6.39 13.19
C THR A 49 27.01 5.51 12.68
N ARG A 50 27.06 4.23 13.07
CA ARG A 50 28.08 3.28 12.60
C ARG A 50 28.07 3.07 11.09
N MET A 51 26.87 2.93 10.51
CA MET A 51 26.69 2.85 9.05
C MET A 51 27.24 4.10 8.33
N ARG A 52 27.01 5.29 8.89
CA ARG A 52 27.55 6.55 8.36
C ARG A 52 29.07 6.65 8.50
N ASP A 53 29.62 6.14 9.60
CA ASP A 53 31.06 6.17 9.86
C ASP A 53 31.83 5.20 8.95
N GLU A 54 31.24 4.04 8.61
CA GLU A 54 31.89 3.01 7.77
C GLU A 54 31.69 3.23 6.27
N MET A 55 30.56 3.80 5.85
CA MET A 55 30.27 3.99 4.41
C MET A 55 30.58 5.41 3.91
N GLY A 56 31.07 6.29 4.79
CA GLY A 56 31.46 7.65 4.46
C GLY A 56 30.28 8.61 4.23
N PRO A 57 30.55 9.92 4.10
CA PRO A 57 29.53 10.96 3.90
C PRO A 57 28.69 10.80 2.63
N GLU A 58 29.04 9.88 1.72
CA GLU A 58 28.23 9.54 0.53
C GLU A 58 26.95 8.75 0.85
N PHE A 59 26.78 8.26 2.10
CA PHE A 59 25.56 7.58 2.54
C PHE A 59 24.44 8.51 3.05
N ASP A 60 24.68 9.83 3.14
CA ASP A 60 23.63 10.81 3.44
C ASP A 60 22.68 11.03 2.24
N ASP A 61 23.11 10.64 1.03
CA ASP A 61 22.32 10.72 -0.21
C ASP A 61 21.50 9.47 -0.52
N VAL A 62 21.60 8.40 0.31
CA VAL A 62 20.73 7.24 0.21
C VAL A 62 19.35 7.61 0.72
N ASP A 63 18.56 8.28 -0.12
CA ASP A 63 17.14 8.08 -0.42
C ASP A 63 16.13 7.63 0.67
N TRP A 64 16.39 7.85 1.96
CA TRP A 64 15.41 7.65 3.03
C TRP A 64 14.16 8.52 2.83
N LYS A 65 14.32 9.63 2.10
CA LYS A 65 13.25 10.55 1.72
C LYS A 65 12.38 10.00 0.57
N LYS A 66 12.90 9.10 -0.27
CA LYS A 66 12.09 8.33 -1.26
C LYS A 66 11.32 7.18 -0.61
N LEU A 67 11.76 6.73 0.56
CA LEU A 67 11.05 5.73 1.37
C LEU A 67 10.00 6.32 2.32
N ASP A 68 9.87 7.65 2.40
CA ASP A 68 8.77 8.30 3.11
C ASP A 68 7.48 8.15 2.28
N PRO A 69 6.46 7.40 2.76
CA PRO A 69 5.21 7.17 2.02
C PRO A 69 4.48 8.46 1.65
N ARG A 70 4.76 9.56 2.35
CA ARG A 70 4.15 10.88 2.09
C ARG A 70 4.89 11.70 1.05
N GLN A 71 6.14 11.35 0.74
CA GLN A 71 6.99 12.05 -0.22
C GLN A 71 7.23 11.24 -1.50
N TYR A 72 6.56 10.10 -1.65
CA TYR A 72 6.39 9.40 -2.93
C TYR A 72 5.51 10.26 -3.85
N ASP A 73 6.09 11.31 -4.43
CA ASP A 73 5.40 12.20 -5.36
C ASP A 73 5.29 11.49 -6.72
N PRO A 74 4.09 11.01 -7.12
CA PRO A 74 3.91 10.29 -8.38
C PRO A 74 4.31 11.13 -9.59
N ARG A 75 4.33 12.47 -9.46
CA ARG A 75 4.76 13.37 -10.54
C ARG A 75 6.25 13.25 -10.84
N ARG A 76 7.07 12.84 -9.87
CA ARG A 76 8.50 12.65 -10.08
C ARG A 76 8.78 11.39 -10.89
N ILE A 77 8.07 10.30 -10.59
CA ILE A 77 8.14 9.02 -11.32
C ILE A 77 7.69 9.19 -12.77
N ILE A 78 6.63 9.97 -13.02
CA ILE A 78 6.16 10.25 -14.38
C ILE A 78 7.18 11.08 -15.17
N ARG A 79 7.85 12.04 -14.53
CA ARG A 79 8.91 12.82 -15.19
C ARG A 79 10.13 11.95 -15.50
N GLU A 80 10.57 11.13 -14.55
CA GLU A 80 11.65 10.16 -14.78
C GLU A 80 11.27 9.19 -15.93
N ALA A 81 10.02 8.72 -16.00
CA ALA A 81 9.52 7.89 -17.09
C ALA A 81 9.31 8.63 -18.44
N LEU A 82 9.25 9.97 -18.43
CA LEU A 82 9.21 10.80 -19.64
C LEU A 82 10.61 11.16 -20.16
N LEU A 83 11.61 11.15 -19.29
CA LEU A 83 13.00 11.42 -19.67
C LEU A 83 13.75 10.15 -20.12
N ASP A 84 13.41 8.97 -19.58
CA ASP A 84 13.94 7.67 -20.05
C ASP A 84 13.10 7.12 -21.22
N ASP A 85 13.26 7.76 -22.38
CA ASP A 85 12.44 7.53 -23.57
C ASP A 85 12.93 6.33 -24.39
N THR A 86 12.64 5.10 -23.95
CA THR A 86 12.77 3.91 -24.82
C THR A 86 11.75 2.76 -24.62
N PRO A 87 11.19 2.45 -23.44
CA PRO A 87 10.27 1.30 -23.31
C PRO A 87 8.77 1.65 -23.45
N THR A 88 8.39 2.91 -23.25
CA THR A 88 6.99 3.33 -23.08
C THR A 88 6.21 3.34 -24.40
N ALA A 89 6.86 3.71 -25.51
CA ALA A 89 6.25 3.71 -26.84
C ALA A 89 5.84 2.28 -27.27
N THR A 90 6.70 1.30 -27.01
CA THR A 90 6.46 -0.13 -27.33
C THR A 90 5.29 -0.68 -26.52
N MET A 91 5.22 -0.36 -25.23
CA MET A 91 4.12 -0.83 -24.37
C MET A 91 2.78 -0.16 -24.72
N ARG A 92 2.79 1.11 -25.13
CA ARG A 92 1.59 1.82 -25.62
C ARG A 92 1.09 1.24 -26.94
N ALA A 93 1.99 0.91 -27.87
CA ALA A 93 1.65 0.26 -29.13
C ALA A 93 1.08 -1.15 -28.90
N ALA A 94 1.66 -1.92 -27.98
CA ALA A 94 1.15 -3.25 -27.62
C ALA A 94 -0.25 -3.18 -26.96
N GLY A 95 -0.49 -2.20 -26.08
CA GLY A 95 -1.81 -1.99 -25.47
C GLY A 95 -2.88 -1.59 -26.48
N ALA A 96 -2.54 -0.72 -27.43
CA ALA A 96 -3.45 -0.33 -28.51
C ALA A 96 -3.77 -1.51 -29.46
N ALA A 97 -2.77 -2.33 -29.79
CA ALA A 97 -2.97 -3.54 -30.58
C ALA A 97 -3.84 -4.58 -29.86
N ALA A 98 -3.65 -4.77 -28.55
CA ALA A 98 -4.45 -5.69 -27.75
C ALA A 98 -5.93 -5.25 -27.63
N LEU A 99 -6.19 -3.93 -27.58
CA LEU A 99 -7.54 -3.37 -27.62
C LEU A 99 -8.19 -3.52 -28.99
N ALA A 100 -7.41 -3.41 -30.08
CA ALA A 100 -7.90 -3.61 -31.45
C ALA A 100 -8.15 -5.09 -31.77
N ALA A 101 -7.38 -6.01 -31.17
CA ALA A 101 -7.54 -7.45 -31.32
C ALA A 101 -8.69 -8.04 -30.48
N ARG A 102 -9.35 -7.23 -29.63
CA ARG A 102 -10.54 -7.66 -28.89
C ARG A 102 -11.74 -7.70 -29.85
N GLU A 103 -11.98 -8.86 -30.43
CA GLU A 103 -13.18 -9.12 -31.22
C GLU A 103 -14.41 -8.99 -30.32
N LYS A 104 -15.35 -8.11 -30.70
CA LYS A 104 -16.62 -7.95 -29.98
C LYS A 104 -17.40 -9.25 -30.14
N PRO A 105 -17.90 -9.88 -29.06
CA PRO A 105 -18.76 -11.05 -29.20
C PRO A 105 -19.95 -10.65 -30.07
N ALA A 106 -20.16 -11.38 -31.16
CA ALA A 106 -21.30 -11.19 -32.03
C ALA A 106 -22.56 -11.59 -31.25
N THR A 107 -23.28 -10.60 -30.73
CA THR A 107 -24.62 -10.83 -30.18
C THR A 107 -25.55 -11.13 -31.35
N THR A 108 -25.83 -12.40 -31.60
CA THR A 108 -26.88 -12.79 -32.53
C THR A 108 -28.20 -12.23 -32.02
N PRO A 109 -28.96 -11.46 -32.82
CA PRO A 109 -30.23 -10.92 -32.38
C PRO A 109 -31.22 -12.06 -32.14
N PHE A 110 -31.96 -11.99 -31.02
CA PHE A 110 -32.95 -12.98 -30.63
C PHE A 110 -34.08 -13.07 -31.67
N VAL A 111 -34.37 -14.29 -32.15
CA VAL A 111 -35.48 -14.55 -33.07
C VAL A 111 -36.70 -15.02 -32.27
N ALA A 112 -37.86 -14.39 -32.51
CA ALA A 112 -39.09 -14.75 -31.83
C ALA A 112 -39.48 -16.22 -32.10
N GLY A 113 -39.56 -17.01 -31.04
CA GLY A 113 -39.85 -18.47 -31.10
C GLY A 113 -38.67 -19.35 -30.70
N GLU A 114 -37.47 -18.78 -30.58
CA GLU A 114 -36.30 -19.48 -30.05
C GLU A 114 -36.34 -19.53 -28.52
N ARG A 115 -35.91 -20.65 -27.92
CA ARG A 115 -35.82 -20.73 -26.46
C ARG A 115 -34.58 -19.96 -26.02
N PRO A 116 -34.71 -18.99 -25.10
CA PRO A 116 -33.55 -18.25 -24.62
C PRO A 116 -32.60 -19.23 -23.91
N PRO A 117 -31.27 -19.03 -24.06
CA PRO A 117 -30.29 -19.82 -23.32
C PRO A 117 -30.53 -19.60 -21.82
N PHE A 118 -30.64 -20.69 -21.06
CA PHE A 118 -30.76 -20.66 -19.62
C PHE A 118 -29.52 -21.30 -18.99
N ASP A 119 -29.17 -20.83 -17.80
CA ASP A 119 -28.03 -21.30 -17.02
C ASP A 119 -28.51 -22.39 -16.05
N ASP A 120 -27.99 -23.60 -16.23
CA ASP A 120 -28.37 -24.78 -15.45
C ASP A 120 -27.79 -24.76 -14.02
N GLU A 121 -26.85 -23.87 -13.73
CA GLU A 121 -26.14 -23.81 -12.43
C GLU A 121 -26.78 -22.80 -11.44
N ALA A 122 -27.89 -22.15 -11.80
CA ALA A 122 -28.56 -21.17 -10.93
C ALA A 122 -29.45 -21.88 -9.88
N THR A 123 -28.92 -22.09 -8.66
CA THR A 123 -29.67 -22.51 -7.45
C THR A 123 -29.66 -21.42 -6.38
#